data_AF-H3ACL4-F1
#
_entry.id   AF-H3ACL4-F1
#
_cell.length_a   1.000
_cell.length_b   1.000
_cell.length_c   1.000
_cell.angle_alpha   90.00
_cell.angle_beta   90.00
_cell.angle_gamma   90.00
#
_symmetry.space_group_name_H-M   'P 1'
#
loop_
_entity.id
_entity.type
_entity.pdbx_description
1 polymer ?
#
loop_
_entity_poly.entity_id
_entity_poly.type
_entity_poly.pdbx_seq_one_letter_code
_entity_poly.pdbx_strand_id
1 'polypeptide(L)'
;WGEKRQQKKAESGYGSESSLRRHGSMLSLTSAASGYSATSTSSFKKGHSLREKLAEMETFRDILCRQVDTLQKYFDACADAVCKDEFQRDKVVEDDEDDIDFPPRSDGEFLHTNNGSKEKLFPYVTTKGINGIDFKGEAITFKATTAGILATLSHCIELMVKREESWQKRLDKEIEKRRRVEEAYKSAMTELKKKSHFGGPDYEEGPNSLINEEEFFDAVEAALDRQDKMEEQSHTEKARIHRQTSIPSSDAYSSVGAHRFAQQPYSRSSSMSSIDLVSASDDHRFSTQVEEMVQNHMTYSLQDVGGDANWQLVIEEGEMKVYRREVEENGIVLDPLKATHAVKGVTGHEVCHYFWNVDVRNDWETTIENFRVVETLAENATIIYQIHKRVWPASQRDVLYLSAIRKIAATNENDPDTWIVCNFSVDHESDPVNKGCIRAKINIAMICQTLVSPPEGNQEISRDNILCKITYVANVNPGGWAPATVLRAVAKREYPKFLKRFTSYVQEKTAGKPILF
;
A
#
# COMPACT_ATOMS: atom_id res chain seq x y z
N TRP A 1 -26.40 18.85 17.51
CA TRP A 1 -25.06 18.84 16.88
C TRP A 1 -24.71 20.16 16.16
N GLY A 2 -25.34 21.28 16.50
CA GLY A 2 -25.03 22.61 15.93
C GLY A 2 -24.28 23.56 16.88
N GLU A 3 -24.45 23.43 18.19
CA GLU A 3 -23.97 24.45 19.14
C GLU A 3 -22.56 24.20 19.73
N LYS A 4 -21.99 22.99 19.59
CA LYS A 4 -20.61 22.71 20.04
C LYS A 4 -19.51 23.18 19.08
N ARG A 5 -19.87 23.74 17.92
CA ARG A 5 -18.90 24.14 16.87
C ARG A 5 -18.53 25.63 16.91
N GLN A 6 -19.29 26.47 17.62
CA GLN A 6 -18.98 27.92 17.72
C GLN A 6 -18.07 28.28 18.91
N GLN A 7 -17.99 27.43 19.94
CA GLN A 7 -17.18 27.72 21.13
C GLN A 7 -15.68 27.44 20.97
N LYS A 8 -15.25 26.84 19.85
CA LYS A 8 -13.83 26.60 19.53
C LYS A 8 -13.20 27.61 18.56
N LYS A 9 -13.94 28.66 18.17
CA LYS A 9 -13.46 29.68 17.23
C LYS A 9 -12.99 30.99 17.90
N ALA A 10 -13.03 31.06 19.23
CA ALA A 10 -12.77 32.29 20.00
C ALA A 10 -11.44 32.30 20.81
N GLU A 11 -10.59 31.28 20.71
CA GLU A 11 -9.34 31.20 21.52
C GLU A 11 -8.03 31.20 20.69
N SER A 12 -8.08 31.50 19.40
CA SER A 12 -6.85 31.73 18.61
C SER A 12 -6.69 33.22 18.29
N GLY A 13 -6.41 34.01 19.33
CA GLY A 13 -6.06 35.42 19.21
C GLY A 13 -4.68 35.69 19.79
N TYR A 14 -3.64 35.56 18.97
CA TYR A 14 -2.45 36.40 19.08
C TYR A 14 -1.74 36.41 17.73
N GLY A 15 -1.82 37.55 17.04
CA GLY A 15 -1.01 37.86 15.88
C GLY A 15 0.16 38.76 16.27
N SER A 16 1.26 38.66 15.52
CA SER A 16 2.10 39.81 15.17
C SER A 16 2.94 39.46 13.95
N GLU A 17 2.95 40.41 13.02
CA GLU A 17 3.46 40.31 11.65
C GLU A 17 5.00 40.39 11.52
N SER A 18 5.46 39.84 10.40
CA SER A 18 6.47 40.38 9.48
C SER A 18 7.99 40.23 9.75
N SER A 19 8.62 39.68 8.70
CA SER A 19 9.95 40.00 8.15
C SER A 19 11.20 39.35 8.77
N LEU A 20 11.72 38.30 8.11
CA LEU A 20 12.88 38.41 7.20
C LEU A 20 13.37 37.02 6.72
N ARG A 21 13.28 36.83 5.39
CA ARG A 21 14.14 36.05 4.47
C ARG A 21 15.20 35.10 5.08
N ARG A 22 15.18 33.81 4.68
CA ARG A 22 16.11 33.21 3.67
C ARG A 22 16.00 31.68 3.59
N HIS A 23 15.96 31.20 2.34
CA HIS A 23 16.38 29.89 1.79
C HIS A 23 15.72 28.57 2.26
N GLY A 24 15.26 27.78 1.28
CA GLY A 24 15.45 26.33 1.29
C GLY A 24 14.23 25.47 0.93
N SER A 25 14.02 25.32 -0.37
CA SER A 25 13.31 24.29 -1.16
C SER A 25 12.57 23.09 -0.51
N MET A 26 11.46 22.79 -1.20
CA MET A 26 10.68 21.56 -1.27
C MET A 26 11.49 20.26 -1.42
N LEU A 27 10.91 19.18 -0.89
CA LEU A 27 10.83 17.80 -1.40
C LEU A 27 12.13 17.08 -1.83
N SER A 28 12.43 15.98 -1.15
CA SER A 28 12.84 14.72 -1.80
C SER A 28 12.56 13.53 -0.88
N LEU A 29 11.48 12.80 -1.19
CA LEU A 29 11.34 11.37 -0.93
C LEU A 29 12.16 10.62 -1.99
N THR A 30 12.62 9.43 -1.64
CA THR A 30 13.38 8.44 -2.44
C THR A 30 14.91 8.59 -2.43
N SER A 31 15.54 7.77 -1.59
CA SER A 31 16.81 7.09 -1.86
C SER A 31 16.84 5.80 -1.05
N ALA A 32 16.19 4.76 -1.57
CA ALA A 32 16.51 3.39 -1.22
C ALA A 32 17.71 2.95 -2.10
N ALA A 33 18.64 2.22 -1.50
CA ALA A 33 19.93 1.75 -2.05
C ALA A 33 21.10 2.76 -2.02
N SER A 34 21.67 2.98 -0.83
CA SER A 34 23.12 2.96 -0.60
C SER A 34 23.41 3.13 0.89
N GLY A 35 24.30 2.30 1.42
CA GLY A 35 24.64 2.28 2.84
C GLY A 35 25.30 3.58 3.32
N TYR A 36 25.26 3.74 4.65
CA TYR A 36 25.91 4.78 5.45
C TYR A 36 25.20 6.13 5.50
N SER A 37 24.29 6.26 6.47
CA SER A 37 24.10 7.52 7.21
C SER A 37 23.70 7.20 8.64
N ALA A 38 24.74 7.01 9.46
CA ALA A 38 24.64 7.02 10.91
C ALA A 38 24.42 8.45 11.36
N THR A 39 23.20 8.81 11.76
CA THR A 39 22.89 9.89 12.72
C THR A 39 21.37 10.01 12.84
N SER A 40 20.80 9.36 13.87
CA SER A 40 19.65 9.82 14.68
C SER A 40 18.96 8.66 15.41
N THR A 41 19.72 7.94 16.23
CA THR A 41 19.17 6.99 17.22
C THR A 41 19.98 7.05 18.52
N SER A 42 19.96 8.19 19.21
CA SER A 42 20.67 8.31 20.49
C SER A 42 19.94 9.12 21.57
N SER A 43 18.62 9.34 21.49
CA SER A 43 17.91 10.10 22.52
C SER A 43 17.43 9.28 23.74
N PHE A 44 17.74 7.98 23.86
CA PHE A 44 17.30 7.17 25.02
C PHE A 44 18.38 6.32 25.71
N LYS A 45 19.67 6.51 25.44
CA LYS A 45 20.77 5.78 26.12
C LYS A 45 21.49 6.58 27.21
N LYS A 46 20.80 7.49 27.91
CA LYS A 46 21.39 8.34 28.96
C LYS A 46 20.93 8.03 30.40
N GLY A 47 20.20 6.93 30.60
CA GLY A 47 19.84 6.45 31.94
C GLY A 47 20.96 5.64 32.62
N HIS A 48 21.66 4.80 31.86
CA HIS A 48 22.71 3.93 32.41
C HIS A 48 23.98 4.68 32.82
N SER A 49 24.31 5.78 32.14
CA SER A 49 25.58 6.48 32.41
C SER A 49 25.60 7.22 33.74
N LEU A 50 24.46 7.65 34.29
CA LEU A 50 24.46 8.38 35.56
C LEU A 50 24.68 7.45 36.74
N ARG A 51 24.00 6.30 36.75
CA ARG A 51 24.19 5.26 37.77
C ARG A 51 25.61 4.72 37.79
N GLU A 52 26.18 4.46 36.61
CA GLU A 52 27.58 4.07 36.47
C GLU A 52 28.52 5.18 36.96
N LYS A 53 28.25 6.44 36.62
CA LYS A 53 29.05 7.59 37.09
C LYS A 53 28.93 7.80 38.61
N LEU A 54 27.78 7.53 39.22
CA LEU A 54 27.61 7.58 40.67
C LEU A 54 28.41 6.48 41.37
N ALA A 55 28.34 5.25 40.86
CA ALA A 55 29.14 4.14 41.37
C ALA A 55 30.65 4.38 41.21
N GLU A 56 31.07 4.99 40.08
CA GLU A 56 32.45 5.45 39.89
C GLU A 56 32.83 6.51 40.93
N MET A 57 31.97 7.53 41.17
CA MET A 57 32.23 8.57 42.17
C MET A 57 32.32 8.04 43.60
N GLU A 58 31.50 7.06 43.97
CA GLU A 58 31.60 6.34 45.26
C GLU A 58 32.92 5.56 45.36
N THR A 59 33.33 4.91 44.27
CA THR A 59 34.63 4.22 44.21
C THR A 59 35.79 5.20 44.33
N PHE A 60 35.73 6.36 43.67
CA PHE A 60 36.74 7.42 43.78
C PHE A 60 36.82 7.98 45.20
N ARG A 61 35.67 8.20 45.86
CA ARG A 61 35.61 8.59 47.27
C ARG A 61 36.35 7.58 48.15
N ASP A 62 36.07 6.29 47.99
CA ASP A 62 36.66 5.25 48.82
C ASP A 62 38.18 5.12 48.61
N ILE A 63 38.65 5.31 47.38
CA ILE A 63 40.09 5.38 47.07
C ILE A 63 40.71 6.61 47.74
N LEU A 64 40.06 7.78 47.64
CA LEU A 64 40.53 9.01 48.28
C LEU A 64 40.61 8.86 49.80
N CYS A 65 39.58 8.29 50.45
CA CYS A 65 39.61 8.00 51.89
C CYS A 65 40.85 7.17 52.27
N ARG A 66 41.13 6.07 51.54
CA ARG A 66 42.29 5.21 51.81
C ARG A 66 43.64 5.92 51.59
N GLN A 67 43.74 6.74 50.55
CA GLN A 67 44.94 7.51 50.27
C GLN A 67 45.20 8.57 51.34
N VAL A 68 44.14 9.24 51.79
CA VAL A 68 44.18 10.21 52.88
C VAL A 68 44.58 9.55 54.19
N ASP A 69 44.01 8.38 54.53
CA ASP A 69 44.40 7.62 55.72
C ASP A 69 45.88 7.22 55.68
N THR A 70 46.39 6.90 54.49
CA THR A 70 47.81 6.56 54.29
C THR A 70 48.70 7.79 54.44
N LEU A 71 48.30 8.94 53.87
CA LEU A 71 49.03 10.20 54.02
C LEU A 71 49.02 10.69 55.47
N GLN A 72 47.88 10.54 56.16
CA GLN A 72 47.75 10.87 57.58
C GLN A 72 48.71 10.03 58.43
N LYS A 73 48.87 8.73 58.14
CA LYS A 73 49.87 7.89 58.82
C LYS A 73 51.31 8.38 58.63
N TYR A 74 51.66 8.91 57.45
CA TYR A 74 52.97 9.54 57.24
C TYR A 74 53.12 10.83 58.05
N PHE A 75 52.11 11.68 58.07
CA PHE A 75 52.11 12.90 58.87
C PHE A 75 52.20 12.61 60.38
N ASP A 76 51.43 11.63 60.86
CA ASP A 76 51.44 11.20 62.27
C ASP A 76 52.81 10.58 62.65
N ALA A 77 53.41 9.76 61.77
CA ALA A 77 54.73 9.18 62.00
C ALA A 77 55.86 10.23 62.02
N CYS A 78 55.76 11.25 61.15
CA CYS A 78 56.68 12.39 61.16
C CYS A 78 56.50 13.25 62.42
N ALA A 79 55.26 13.50 62.86
CA ALA A 79 54.98 14.21 64.11
C ALA A 79 55.49 13.45 65.35
N ASP A 80 55.34 12.13 65.38
CA ASP A 80 55.88 11.27 66.45
C ASP A 80 57.41 11.24 66.47
N ALA A 81 58.07 11.29 65.30
CA ALA A 81 59.53 11.35 65.20
C ALA A 81 60.09 12.68 65.72
N VAL A 82 59.43 13.81 65.44
CA VAL A 82 59.79 15.12 66.00
C VAL A 82 59.59 15.16 67.52
N CYS A 83 58.52 14.56 68.03
CA CYS A 83 58.24 14.49 69.47
C CYS A 83 59.27 13.63 70.23
N LYS A 84 59.81 12.58 69.61
CA LYS A 84 60.88 11.73 70.20
C LYS A 84 62.25 12.40 70.20
N ASP A 85 62.55 13.26 69.23
CA ASP A 85 63.81 14.03 69.16
C ASP A 85 63.87 15.11 70.26
N GLU A 86 62.73 15.69 70.66
CA GLU A 86 62.64 16.59 71.83
C GLU A 86 62.93 15.88 73.15
N PHE A 87 62.37 14.68 73.38
CA PHE A 87 62.62 13.88 74.58
C PHE A 87 64.06 13.35 74.70
N GLN A 88 64.80 13.24 73.59
CA GLN A 88 66.20 12.82 73.57
C GLN A 88 67.18 13.98 73.78
N ARG A 89 66.85 15.21 73.36
CA ARG A 89 67.66 16.38 73.72
C ARG A 89 67.51 16.78 75.19
N ASP A 90 66.32 16.62 75.76
CA ASP A 90 66.05 16.95 77.16
C ASP A 90 66.80 16.01 78.15
N LYS A 91 67.19 14.81 77.71
CA LYS A 91 67.99 13.85 78.50
C LYS A 91 69.51 14.03 78.43
N VAL A 92 70.02 14.92 77.57
CA VAL A 92 71.48 15.06 77.32
C VAL A 92 72.05 16.32 77.99
N VAL A 93 71.26 17.05 78.78
CA VAL A 93 71.71 18.30 79.44
C VAL A 93 71.66 18.23 80.99
N GLU A 94 71.23 17.13 81.59
CA GLU A 94 71.33 16.89 83.04
C GLU A 94 72.02 15.55 83.34
N ASP A 95 73.36 15.60 83.45
CA ASP A 95 74.20 14.86 84.42
C ASP A 95 75.65 14.76 83.87
N ASP A 96 76.45 15.80 84.14
CA ASP A 96 77.88 15.64 84.43
C ASP A 96 77.99 15.55 85.97
N GLU A 97 78.54 14.44 86.50
CA GLU A 97 79.58 14.36 87.55
C GLU A 97 79.72 12.91 88.12
N ASP A 98 80.90 12.35 87.87
CA ASP A 98 81.75 11.53 88.75
C ASP A 98 81.46 10.03 89.09
N ASP A 99 82.24 9.20 88.39
CA ASP A 99 83.30 8.30 88.91
C ASP A 99 83.07 6.81 89.33
N ILE A 100 83.81 5.95 88.59
CA ILE A 100 84.59 4.74 89.03
C ILE A 100 83.76 3.45 89.33
N ASP A 101 84.01 2.24 88.78
CA ASP A 101 85.27 1.49 88.59
C ASP A 101 85.19 0.35 87.51
N PHE A 102 86.34 -0.11 86.99
CA PHE A 102 86.57 -1.10 85.89
C PHE A 102 86.81 -2.58 86.40
N PRO A 103 87.25 -3.60 85.60
CA PRO A 103 86.51 -4.58 84.74
C PRO A 103 86.87 -6.07 85.11
N PRO A 104 86.65 -7.14 84.28
CA PRO A 104 87.47 -7.42 83.07
C PRO A 104 86.73 -8.11 81.88
N ARG A 105 87.50 -8.21 80.78
CA ARG A 105 87.19 -8.66 79.41
C ARG A 105 87.14 -10.18 79.21
N SER A 106 86.47 -10.62 78.13
CA SER A 106 86.80 -11.75 77.23
C SER A 106 85.84 -11.69 76.01
N ASP A 107 86.26 -11.29 74.79
CA ASP A 107 87.06 -11.93 73.72
C ASP A 107 86.42 -13.17 73.03
N GLY A 108 86.26 -13.08 71.70
CA GLY A 108 86.07 -14.23 70.76
C GLY A 108 84.91 -14.09 69.73
N GLU A 109 85.11 -13.39 68.60
CA GLU A 109 85.23 -13.91 67.19
C GLU A 109 83.90 -14.22 66.44
N PHE A 110 83.48 -13.47 65.40
CA PHE A 110 83.79 -13.58 63.94
C PHE A 110 83.50 -14.99 63.35
N LEU A 111 82.66 -15.22 62.32
CA LEU A 111 82.61 -14.68 60.95
C LEU A 111 81.29 -14.99 60.20
N HIS A 112 81.06 -14.21 59.15
CA HIS A 112 79.96 -14.16 58.17
C HIS A 112 79.69 -15.41 57.31
N THR A 113 78.42 -15.55 56.88
CA THR A 113 77.85 -15.75 55.50
C THR A 113 76.54 -16.57 55.59
N ASN A 114 75.42 -16.35 54.89
CA ASN A 114 75.01 -15.44 53.82
C ASN A 114 73.44 -15.45 53.74
N ASN A 115 72.87 -14.35 53.25
CA ASN A 115 71.63 -14.24 52.47
C ASN A 115 70.23 -14.56 53.05
N GLY A 116 69.35 -13.54 53.05
CA GLY A 116 67.91 -13.68 53.33
C GLY A 116 67.17 -12.35 53.55
N SER A 117 67.15 -11.49 52.52
CA SER A 117 66.62 -10.13 52.52
C SER A 117 65.15 -9.99 52.97
N LYS A 118 64.92 -9.25 54.07
CA LYS A 118 63.66 -8.55 54.38
C LYS A 118 63.95 -7.14 54.92
N GLU A 119 63.35 -6.17 54.24
CA GLU A 119 62.81 -4.92 54.78
C GLU A 119 63.73 -4.04 55.65
N LYS A 120 64.56 -3.23 54.98
CA LYS A 120 64.91 -1.87 55.46
C LYS A 120 64.98 -0.94 54.25
N LEU A 121 63.87 -0.25 53.98
CA LEU A 121 63.85 0.86 53.05
C LEU A 121 63.20 2.07 53.72
N PHE A 122 63.88 2.66 54.70
CA PHE A 122 63.81 4.11 54.89
C PHE A 122 65.16 4.59 55.47
N PRO A 123 65.91 5.45 54.74
CA PRO A 123 67.05 6.14 55.30
C PRO A 123 66.56 7.15 56.33
N TYR A 124 67.26 7.20 57.47
CA TYR A 124 67.11 8.21 58.51
C TYR A 124 67.20 9.61 57.88
N VAL A 125 66.08 10.33 57.79
CA VAL A 125 66.09 11.74 57.38
C VAL A 125 66.75 12.51 58.50
N THR A 126 67.99 12.93 58.28
CA THR A 126 68.70 13.90 59.13
C THR A 126 67.90 15.21 59.17
N THR A 127 67.35 15.52 60.34
CA THR A 127 66.54 16.70 60.69
C THR A 127 67.36 18.00 60.78
N LYS A 128 68.31 18.22 59.88
CA LYS A 128 68.99 19.52 59.74
C LYS A 128 68.43 20.25 58.52
N GLY A 129 67.28 20.90 58.68
CA GLY A 129 66.76 21.79 57.64
C GLY A 129 65.26 22.13 57.63
N ILE A 130 64.46 21.75 58.63
CA ILE A 130 63.04 22.15 58.69
C ILE A 130 62.76 22.79 60.06
N ASN A 131 63.38 23.94 60.30
CA ASN A 131 62.99 24.81 61.40
C ASN A 131 61.87 25.72 60.88
N GLY A 132 60.64 25.50 61.34
CA GLY A 132 59.52 26.43 61.15
C GLY A 132 58.17 25.80 60.77
N ILE A 133 58.11 24.49 60.52
CA ILE A 133 56.86 23.81 60.19
C ILE A 133 56.35 23.08 61.44
N ASP A 134 55.22 23.55 61.99
CA ASP A 134 54.49 22.82 63.03
C ASP A 134 53.79 21.62 62.38
N PHE A 135 54.54 20.53 62.19
CA PHE A 135 54.04 19.29 61.59
C PHE A 135 52.83 18.72 62.33
N LYS A 136 52.72 18.97 63.64
CA LYS A 136 51.58 18.52 64.44
C LYS A 136 50.33 19.36 64.12
N GLY A 137 50.48 20.68 64.05
CA GLY A 137 49.42 21.59 63.60
C GLY A 137 49.00 21.36 62.15
N GLU A 138 49.94 21.10 61.25
CA GLU A 138 49.66 20.78 59.84
C GLU A 138 48.97 19.42 59.69
N ALA A 139 49.37 18.39 60.46
CA ALA A 139 48.71 17.08 60.45
C ALA A 139 47.25 17.18 60.94
N ILE A 140 46.99 17.98 62.00
CA ILE A 140 45.64 18.23 62.50
C ILE A 140 44.81 19.01 61.48
N THR A 141 45.40 20.03 60.86
CA THR A 141 44.73 20.85 59.84
C THR A 141 44.45 20.05 58.58
N PHE A 142 45.36 19.19 58.15
CA PHE A 142 45.20 18.27 57.03
C PHE A 142 44.06 17.27 57.31
N LYS A 143 44.03 16.68 58.51
CA LYS A 143 42.95 15.79 58.95
C LYS A 143 41.59 16.48 58.92
N ALA A 144 41.51 17.68 59.49
CA ALA A 144 40.28 18.46 59.54
C ALA A 144 39.80 18.88 58.15
N THR A 145 40.70 19.40 57.32
CA THR A 145 40.39 19.84 55.94
C THR A 145 39.92 18.68 55.09
N THR A 146 40.60 17.53 55.19
CA THR A 146 40.26 16.36 54.38
C THR A 146 38.96 15.70 54.82
N ALA A 147 38.70 15.64 56.13
CA ALA A 147 37.42 15.22 56.65
C ALA A 147 36.28 16.11 56.13
N GLY A 148 36.49 17.43 56.07
CA GLY A 148 35.52 18.38 55.51
C GLY A 148 35.26 18.18 54.01
N ILE A 149 36.31 17.94 53.21
CA ILE A 149 36.18 17.66 51.77
C ILE A 149 35.45 16.33 51.54
N LEU A 150 35.79 15.28 52.28
CA LEU A 150 35.14 13.97 52.17
C LEU A 150 33.67 14.02 52.60
N ALA A 151 33.33 14.79 53.64
CA ALA A 151 31.95 15.02 54.05
C ALA A 151 31.16 15.76 52.96
N THR A 152 31.75 16.78 52.34
CA THR A 152 31.13 17.54 51.24
C THR A 152 30.91 16.64 50.01
N LEU A 153 31.90 15.83 49.64
CA LEU A 153 31.80 14.87 48.54
C LEU A 153 30.69 13.83 48.81
N SER A 154 30.61 13.32 50.04
CA SER A 154 29.56 12.38 50.45
C SER A 154 28.17 13.00 50.32
N HIS A 155 28.01 14.26 50.78
CA HIS A 155 26.75 14.98 50.65
C HIS A 155 26.36 15.24 49.18
N CYS A 156 27.32 15.57 48.31
CA CYS A 156 27.08 15.73 46.88
C CYS A 156 26.59 14.42 46.23
N ILE A 157 27.18 13.28 46.59
CA ILE A 157 26.75 11.96 46.11
C ILE A 157 25.31 11.66 46.58
N GLU A 158 25.00 11.89 47.86
CA GLU A 158 23.65 11.70 48.40
C GLU A 158 22.59 12.54 47.66
N LEU A 159 22.89 13.80 47.35
CA LEU A 159 21.99 14.67 46.59
C LEU A 159 21.76 14.15 45.17
N MET A 160 22.79 13.60 44.53
CA MET A 160 22.69 13.02 43.19
C MET A 160 21.88 11.71 43.20
N VAL A 161 22.10 10.84 44.20
CA VAL A 161 21.30 9.61 44.40
C VAL A 161 19.82 9.95 44.62
N LYS A 162 19.53 10.90 45.51
CA LYS A 162 18.14 11.35 45.76
C LYS A 162 17.48 11.92 44.50
N ARG A 163 18.25 12.62 43.65
CA ARG A 163 17.77 13.12 42.37
C ARG A 163 17.50 11.98 41.39
N GLU A 164 18.38 11.00 41.30
CA GLU A 164 18.22 9.82 40.45
C GLU A 164 16.97 9.00 40.85
N GLU A 165 16.79 8.71 42.14
CA GLU A 165 15.60 8.03 42.65
C GLU A 165 14.29 8.77 42.31
N SER A 166 14.31 10.10 42.39
CA SER A 166 13.16 10.94 42.04
C SER A 166 12.83 10.84 40.54
N TRP A 167 13.84 10.83 39.68
CA TRP A 167 13.67 10.62 38.24
C TRP A 167 13.22 9.21 37.90
N GLN A 168 13.76 8.19 38.57
CA GLN A 168 13.33 6.81 38.40
C GLN A 168 11.84 6.64 38.73
N LYS A 169 11.40 7.18 39.88
CA LYS A 169 9.97 7.17 40.26
C LYS A 169 9.07 7.88 39.25
N ARG A 170 9.56 8.94 38.58
CA ARG A 170 8.82 9.63 37.50
C ARG A 170 8.75 8.78 36.24
N LEU A 171 9.85 8.16 35.86
CA LEU A 171 9.93 7.26 34.71
C LEU A 171 9.00 6.06 34.90
N ASP A 172 9.01 5.42 36.06
CA ASP A 172 8.16 4.27 36.37
C ASP A 172 6.67 4.64 36.28
N LYS A 173 6.29 5.82 36.78
CA LYS A 173 4.92 6.35 36.63
C LYS A 173 4.54 6.57 35.17
N GLU A 174 5.46 7.02 34.34
CA GLU A 174 5.21 7.27 32.92
C GLU A 174 5.10 5.96 32.13
N ILE A 175 5.95 4.98 32.43
CA ILE A 175 5.87 3.62 31.88
C ILE A 175 4.52 2.99 32.23
N GLU A 176 4.09 3.09 33.49
CA GLU A 176 2.82 2.54 33.95
C GLU A 176 1.61 3.24 33.30
N LYS A 177 1.67 4.57 33.10
CA LYS A 177 0.64 5.29 32.33
C LYS A 177 0.61 4.83 30.87
N ARG A 178 1.77 4.68 30.23
CA ARG A 178 1.88 4.19 28.85
C ARG A 178 1.29 2.79 28.72
N ARG A 179 1.61 1.89 29.66
CA ARG A 179 1.05 0.54 29.73
C ARG A 179 -0.47 0.57 29.82
N ARG A 180 -1.05 1.39 30.72
CA ARG A 180 -2.51 1.54 30.86
C ARG A 180 -3.18 2.08 29.60
N VAL A 181 -2.58 3.07 28.94
CA VAL A 181 -3.11 3.62 27.68
C VAL A 181 -3.03 2.57 26.57
N GLU A 182 -1.95 1.80 26.50
CA GLU A 182 -1.79 0.72 25.51
C GLU A 182 -2.79 -0.41 25.74
N GLU A 183 -3.05 -0.78 27.00
CA GLU A 183 -4.07 -1.76 27.36
C GLU A 183 -5.49 -1.26 27.08
N ALA A 184 -5.78 0.01 27.41
CA ALA A 184 -7.05 0.63 27.05
C ALA A 184 -7.24 0.70 25.53
N TYR A 185 -6.18 0.98 24.77
CA TYR A 185 -6.20 0.97 23.31
C TYR A 185 -6.45 -0.45 22.76
N LYS A 186 -5.77 -1.48 23.27
CA LYS A 186 -6.02 -2.88 22.90
C LYS A 186 -7.44 -3.32 23.24
N SER A 187 -7.95 -2.91 24.40
CA SER A 187 -9.34 -3.18 24.82
C SER A 187 -10.35 -2.44 23.92
N ALA A 188 -10.11 -1.17 23.58
CA ALA A 188 -10.96 -0.42 22.68
C ALA A 188 -10.94 -1.02 21.26
N MET A 189 -9.78 -1.50 20.80
CA MET A 189 -9.63 -2.12 19.49
C MET A 189 -10.32 -3.50 19.42
N THR A 190 -10.29 -4.26 20.51
CA THR A 190 -11.04 -5.53 20.60
C THR A 190 -12.55 -5.30 20.70
N GLU A 191 -13.00 -4.26 21.41
CA GLU A 191 -14.41 -3.83 21.40
C GLU A 191 -14.86 -3.32 20.04
N LEU A 192 -14.00 -2.59 19.30
CA LEU A 192 -14.27 -2.16 17.92
C LEU A 192 -14.46 -3.37 16.99
N LYS A 193 -13.59 -4.39 17.13
CA LYS A 193 -13.69 -5.67 16.40
C LYS A 193 -14.92 -6.50 16.78
N LYS A 194 -15.47 -6.33 17.99
CA LYS A 194 -16.72 -6.99 18.41
C LYS A 194 -17.97 -6.21 17.98
N LYS A 195 -17.88 -4.88 17.89
CA LYS A 195 -18.96 -3.99 17.44
C LYS A 195 -19.04 -3.83 15.92
N SER A 196 -18.13 -4.45 15.15
CA SER A 196 -18.14 -4.43 13.68
C SER A 196 -19.21 -5.34 13.05
N HIS A 197 -20.17 -5.87 13.80
CA HIS A 197 -21.27 -6.68 13.25
C HIS A 197 -22.52 -5.87 12.87
N PHE A 198 -22.37 -4.57 12.61
CA PHE A 198 -23.43 -3.77 11.97
C PHE A 198 -22.82 -2.71 11.04
N GLY A 199 -22.42 -3.15 9.86
CA GLY A 199 -22.00 -2.32 8.73
C GLY A 199 -21.87 -3.21 7.51
N GLY A 200 -22.51 -2.85 6.41
CA GLY A 200 -22.58 -3.68 5.21
C GLY A 200 -21.22 -4.00 4.56
N PRO A 201 -21.23 -4.78 3.46
CA PRO A 201 -20.05 -5.38 2.82
C PRO A 201 -18.90 -4.43 2.47
N ASP A 202 -19.17 -3.12 2.38
CA ASP A 202 -18.18 -2.09 2.02
C ASP A 202 -17.21 -1.70 3.16
N TYR A 203 -17.32 -2.28 4.37
CA TYR A 203 -16.39 -2.03 5.48
C TYR A 203 -15.27 -3.07 5.64
N GLU A 204 -15.37 -4.22 4.96
CA GLU A 204 -14.35 -5.28 4.99
C GLU A 204 -13.35 -5.19 3.83
N GLU A 205 -13.61 -4.39 2.79
CA GLU A 205 -12.83 -4.41 1.55
C GLU A 205 -12.53 -3.00 1.02
N GLY A 206 -11.25 -2.71 0.78
CA GLY A 206 -10.76 -1.38 0.43
C GLY A 206 -9.26 -1.22 0.71
N PRO A 207 -8.68 -0.02 0.53
CA PRO A 207 -7.25 0.26 0.69
C PRO A 207 -6.67 0.01 2.10
N ASN A 208 -7.50 -0.45 3.04
CA ASN A 208 -7.14 -0.81 4.41
C ASN A 208 -7.19 -2.33 4.68
N SER A 209 -7.27 -3.17 3.63
CA SER A 209 -7.22 -4.63 3.80
C SER A 209 -5.94 -5.06 4.51
N LEU A 210 -6.06 -5.95 5.51
CA LEU A 210 -4.94 -6.43 6.33
C LEU A 210 -4.25 -7.67 5.72
N ILE A 211 -4.72 -8.16 4.58
CA ILE A 211 -4.11 -9.26 3.84
C ILE A 211 -2.81 -8.74 3.16
N ASN A 212 -1.74 -9.53 3.20
CA ASN A 212 -0.50 -9.14 2.51
C ASN A 212 -0.69 -9.23 0.97
N GLU A 213 0.11 -8.49 0.21
CA GLU A 213 -0.07 -8.39 -1.24
C GLU A 213 0.03 -9.74 -1.96
N GLU A 214 0.90 -10.65 -1.54
CA GLU A 214 1.09 -11.95 -2.19
C GLU A 214 -0.13 -12.87 -2.00
N GLU A 215 -0.61 -13.01 -0.77
CA GLU A 215 -1.82 -13.79 -0.44
C GLU A 215 -3.07 -13.16 -1.07
N PHE A 216 -3.08 -11.85 -1.27
CA PHE A 216 -4.10 -11.15 -2.02
C PHE A 216 -4.13 -11.56 -3.50
N PHE A 217 -2.97 -11.64 -4.14
CA PHE A 217 -2.86 -12.01 -5.55
C PHE A 217 -3.30 -13.45 -5.78
N ASP A 218 -2.85 -14.38 -4.93
CA ASP A 218 -3.27 -15.78 -4.98
C ASP A 218 -4.79 -15.91 -4.84
N ALA A 219 -5.40 -15.11 -3.95
CA ALA A 219 -6.85 -15.12 -3.75
C ALA A 219 -7.63 -14.56 -4.96
N VAL A 220 -7.13 -13.49 -5.59
CA VAL A 220 -7.73 -12.91 -6.81
C VAL A 220 -7.64 -13.91 -7.96
N GLU A 221 -6.45 -14.46 -8.23
CA GLU A 221 -6.23 -15.41 -9.31
C GLU A 221 -7.08 -16.67 -9.10
N ALA A 222 -7.09 -17.24 -7.89
CA ALA A 222 -7.94 -18.38 -7.56
C ALA A 222 -9.44 -18.06 -7.68
N ALA A 223 -9.88 -16.84 -7.35
CA ALA A 223 -11.28 -16.44 -7.52
C ALA A 223 -11.68 -16.38 -8.99
N LEU A 224 -10.79 -15.86 -9.84
CA LEU A 224 -11.02 -15.81 -11.27
C LEU A 224 -10.98 -17.20 -11.92
N ASP A 225 -10.06 -18.07 -11.50
CA ASP A 225 -10.01 -19.47 -11.94
C ASP A 225 -11.26 -20.25 -11.53
N ARG A 226 -11.79 -20.00 -10.33
CA ARG A 226 -13.08 -20.56 -9.89
C ARG A 226 -14.21 -20.10 -10.79
N GLN A 227 -14.20 -18.82 -11.20
CA GLN A 227 -15.20 -18.29 -12.12
C GLN A 227 -15.12 -18.99 -13.49
N ASP A 228 -13.93 -19.17 -14.04
CA ASP A 228 -13.73 -19.88 -15.30
C ASP A 228 -14.22 -21.33 -15.23
N LYS A 229 -13.91 -22.06 -14.16
CA LYS A 229 -14.40 -23.43 -13.94
C LYS A 229 -15.93 -23.51 -13.85
N MET A 230 -16.57 -22.55 -13.16
CA MET A 230 -18.04 -22.49 -13.10
C MET A 230 -18.65 -22.19 -14.48
N GLU A 231 -18.00 -21.34 -15.27
CA GLU A 231 -18.43 -21.01 -16.63
C GLU A 231 -18.29 -22.21 -17.59
N GLU A 232 -17.17 -22.95 -17.54
CA GLU A 232 -16.97 -24.17 -18.33
C GLU A 232 -17.98 -25.27 -17.98
N GLN A 233 -18.29 -25.45 -16.70
CA GLN A 233 -19.31 -26.41 -16.26
C GLN A 233 -20.71 -26.04 -16.77
N SER A 234 -21.09 -24.76 -16.69
CA SER A 234 -22.36 -24.27 -17.24
C SER A 234 -22.45 -24.48 -18.76
N HIS A 235 -21.34 -24.23 -19.48
CA HIS A 235 -21.28 -24.41 -20.93
C HIS A 235 -21.40 -25.87 -21.36
N THR A 236 -20.67 -26.75 -20.67
CA THR A 236 -20.73 -28.20 -20.93
C THR A 236 -22.10 -28.80 -20.60
N GLU A 237 -22.77 -28.32 -19.55
CA GLU A 237 -24.13 -28.74 -19.20
C GLU A 237 -25.16 -28.28 -20.25
N LYS A 238 -25.08 -27.02 -20.72
CA LYS A 238 -25.92 -26.52 -21.83
C LYS A 238 -25.70 -27.30 -23.13
N ALA A 239 -24.44 -27.63 -23.46
CA ALA A 239 -24.12 -28.44 -24.64
C ALA A 239 -24.65 -29.89 -24.52
N ARG A 240 -24.66 -30.46 -23.30
CA ARG A 240 -25.21 -31.80 -23.03
C ARG A 240 -26.73 -31.84 -23.18
N ILE A 241 -27.43 -30.80 -22.73
CA ILE A 241 -28.89 -30.68 -22.86
C ILE A 241 -29.28 -30.51 -24.33
N HIS A 242 -28.54 -29.69 -25.10
CA HIS A 242 -28.84 -29.49 -26.53
C HIS A 242 -28.65 -30.76 -27.38
N ARG A 243 -27.71 -31.65 -27.00
CA ARG A 243 -27.53 -32.96 -27.64
C ARG A 243 -28.63 -33.98 -27.33
N GLN A 244 -29.49 -33.76 -26.33
CA GLN A 244 -30.56 -34.69 -25.97
C GLN A 244 -31.88 -34.45 -26.72
N THR A 245 -31.99 -33.39 -27.53
CA THR A 245 -33.16 -33.11 -28.38
C THR A 245 -32.85 -33.28 -29.87
N SER A 246 -32.85 -34.54 -30.34
CA SER A 246 -33.16 -34.90 -31.73
C SER A 246 -33.83 -36.29 -31.78
N ILE A 247 -35.08 -36.30 -32.29
CA ILE A 247 -36.09 -37.38 -32.29
C ILE A 247 -35.98 -38.25 -33.58
N PRO A 248 -36.68 -39.41 -33.77
CA PRO A 248 -38.13 -39.40 -34.09
C PRO A 248 -38.96 -40.64 -33.63
N SER A 249 -40.28 -40.47 -33.48
CA SER A 249 -41.27 -41.44 -33.98
C SER A 249 -42.70 -40.87 -34.00
N SER A 250 -43.30 -40.97 -35.18
CA SER A 250 -44.72 -40.81 -35.52
C SER A 250 -45.66 -41.66 -34.64
N ASP A 251 -46.79 -41.11 -34.20
CA ASP A 251 -48.12 -41.58 -34.61
C ASP A 251 -49.26 -40.70 -34.07
N ALA A 252 -50.30 -40.59 -34.90
CA ALA A 252 -51.44 -39.70 -34.78
C ALA A 252 -52.57 -40.24 -33.89
N TYR A 253 -53.24 -39.36 -33.13
CA TYR A 253 -54.71 -39.31 -33.08
C TYR A 253 -55.23 -37.99 -32.46
N SER A 254 -56.29 -37.47 -33.07
CA SER A 254 -57.05 -36.26 -32.68
C SER A 254 -57.86 -36.44 -31.39
N SER A 255 -58.01 -35.37 -30.59
CA SER A 255 -59.34 -34.93 -30.13
C SER A 255 -59.36 -33.48 -29.63
N VAL A 256 -60.46 -32.82 -29.97
CA VAL A 256 -60.87 -31.42 -29.81
C VAL A 256 -61.09 -30.95 -28.35
N GLY A 257 -60.71 -29.70 -28.06
CA GLY A 257 -61.60 -28.73 -27.41
C GLY A 257 -61.31 -28.25 -25.97
N ALA A 258 -60.85 -26.99 -25.83
CA ALA A 258 -61.55 -25.90 -25.11
C ALA A 258 -60.70 -24.61 -25.06
N HIS A 259 -61.19 -23.56 -25.71
CA HIS A 259 -60.66 -22.19 -25.68
C HIS A 259 -60.98 -21.46 -24.36
N ARG A 260 -60.08 -20.52 -23.98
CA ARG A 260 -60.29 -19.18 -23.36
C ARG A 260 -58.99 -18.81 -22.60
N PHE A 261 -58.29 -17.69 -22.73
CA PHE A 261 -58.53 -16.36 -23.29
C PHE A 261 -57.18 -15.81 -23.76
N ALA A 262 -57.15 -15.13 -24.91
CA ALA A 262 -55.97 -14.51 -25.49
C ALA A 262 -55.77 -13.08 -24.97
N GLN A 263 -54.52 -12.75 -24.64
CA GLN A 263 -53.94 -11.44 -24.91
C GLN A 263 -52.56 -11.68 -25.53
N GLN A 264 -52.44 -11.37 -26.82
CA GLN A 264 -51.19 -11.41 -27.58
C GLN A 264 -50.25 -10.28 -27.13
N PRO A 265 -48.95 -10.54 -26.92
CA PRO A 265 -47.93 -9.53 -27.17
C PRO A 265 -47.59 -9.54 -28.67
N TYR A 266 -47.60 -8.36 -29.27
CA TYR A 266 -47.22 -8.11 -30.65
C TYR A 266 -45.80 -8.64 -30.94
N SER A 267 -45.72 -9.76 -31.66
CA SER A 267 -44.48 -10.18 -32.31
C SER A 267 -44.31 -9.39 -33.62
N ARG A 268 -43.38 -8.43 -33.63
CA ARG A 268 -42.72 -7.98 -34.86
C ARG A 268 -41.28 -8.47 -34.81
N SER A 269 -41.07 -9.70 -35.28
CA SER A 269 -39.75 -10.14 -35.73
C SER A 269 -39.68 -9.77 -37.21
N SER A 270 -39.12 -8.59 -37.49
CA SER A 270 -38.79 -8.15 -38.85
C SER A 270 -37.29 -8.36 -39.01
N SER A 271 -36.85 -9.24 -39.92
CA SER A 271 -35.44 -9.28 -40.31
C SER A 271 -35.12 -7.97 -41.02
N MET A 272 -34.30 -7.12 -40.41
CA MET A 272 -34.01 -5.79 -40.94
C MET A 272 -33.11 -5.87 -42.16
N SER A 273 -33.42 -5.06 -43.17
CA SER A 273 -32.60 -4.91 -44.37
C SER A 273 -31.66 -3.71 -44.22
N SER A 274 -30.48 -3.74 -44.86
CA SER A 274 -29.44 -2.71 -44.73
C SER A 274 -29.88 -1.31 -45.17
N ILE A 275 -31.02 -1.17 -45.85
CA ILE A 275 -31.57 0.13 -46.31
C ILE A 275 -32.37 0.86 -45.21
N ASP A 276 -33.03 0.11 -44.32
CA ASP A 276 -33.92 0.69 -43.30
C ASP A 276 -33.13 1.40 -42.19
N LEU A 277 -31.90 0.93 -41.92
CA LEU A 277 -31.00 1.50 -40.91
C LEU A 277 -30.32 2.80 -41.35
N VAL A 278 -30.36 3.14 -42.65
CA VAL A 278 -29.81 4.40 -43.20
C VAL A 278 -30.87 5.51 -43.20
N SER A 279 -32.16 5.17 -43.09
CA SER A 279 -33.29 6.11 -43.28
C SER A 279 -34.30 6.16 -42.12
N ALA A 280 -34.11 5.40 -41.04
CA ALA A 280 -34.93 5.56 -39.84
C ALA A 280 -34.81 7.02 -39.34
N SER A 281 -35.94 7.68 -39.05
CA SER A 281 -35.92 9.03 -38.49
C SER A 281 -35.28 8.96 -37.12
N ASP A 282 -33.98 9.26 -37.09
CA ASP A 282 -33.09 9.18 -35.95
C ASP A 282 -33.38 10.26 -34.91
N ASP A 283 -34.57 10.86 -34.90
CA ASP A 283 -34.89 12.02 -34.07
C ASP A 283 -35.34 11.58 -32.67
N HIS A 284 -34.40 11.65 -31.73
CA HIS A 284 -34.61 11.42 -30.32
C HIS A 284 -33.72 12.38 -29.52
N ARG A 285 -33.95 12.49 -28.21
CA ARG A 285 -33.25 13.47 -27.36
C ARG A 285 -31.72 13.33 -27.27
N PHE A 286 -31.14 12.27 -27.85
CA PHE A 286 -29.71 11.97 -27.82
C PHE A 286 -29.07 11.91 -29.22
N SER A 287 -29.80 12.23 -30.29
CA SER A 287 -29.33 12.03 -31.67
C SER A 287 -28.03 12.80 -31.96
N THR A 288 -27.95 14.06 -31.53
CA THR A 288 -26.73 14.87 -31.67
C THR A 288 -25.55 14.26 -30.92
N GLN A 289 -25.78 13.70 -29.73
CA GLN A 289 -24.73 13.06 -28.94
C GLN A 289 -24.27 11.74 -29.56
N VAL A 290 -25.19 10.96 -30.15
CA VAL A 290 -24.85 9.75 -30.91
C VAL A 290 -23.97 10.10 -32.10
N GLU A 291 -24.35 11.10 -32.89
CA GLU A 291 -23.58 11.54 -34.06
C GLU A 291 -22.18 12.02 -33.68
N GLU A 292 -22.06 12.82 -32.61
CA GLU A 292 -20.77 13.28 -32.09
C GLU A 292 -19.88 12.10 -31.66
N MET A 293 -20.43 11.13 -30.93
CA MET A 293 -19.68 9.95 -30.47
C MET A 293 -19.23 9.07 -31.64
N VAL A 294 -20.10 8.84 -32.62
CA VAL A 294 -19.79 8.09 -33.84
C VAL A 294 -18.68 8.78 -34.62
N GLN A 295 -18.80 10.09 -34.85
CA GLN A 295 -17.79 10.86 -35.58
C GLN A 295 -16.43 10.86 -34.86
N ASN A 296 -16.43 10.97 -33.53
CA ASN A 296 -15.22 10.88 -32.72
C ASN A 296 -14.54 9.50 -32.87
N HIS A 297 -15.32 8.41 -32.83
CA HIS A 297 -14.77 7.08 -33.04
C HIS A 297 -14.22 6.88 -34.45
N MET A 298 -14.95 7.33 -35.48
CA MET A 298 -14.49 7.26 -36.87
C MET A 298 -13.19 8.02 -37.09
N THR A 299 -13.02 9.17 -36.42
CA THR A 299 -11.84 10.05 -36.58
C THR A 299 -10.60 9.50 -35.86
N TYR A 300 -10.77 9.00 -34.62
CA TYR A 300 -9.63 8.68 -33.75
C TYR A 300 -9.41 7.19 -33.54
N SER A 301 -10.46 6.36 -33.56
CA SER A 301 -10.35 4.95 -33.15
C SER A 301 -9.80 4.05 -34.26
N LEU A 302 -9.89 4.43 -35.53
CA LEU A 302 -9.38 3.66 -36.66
C LEU A 302 -7.87 3.87 -36.94
N GLN A 303 -7.24 4.88 -36.34
CA GLN A 303 -5.81 5.19 -36.54
C GLN A 303 -4.92 4.03 -36.10
N ASP A 304 -3.92 3.64 -36.89
CA ASP A 304 -3.03 2.54 -36.52
C ASP A 304 -2.24 2.86 -35.24
N VAL A 305 -2.13 1.87 -34.35
CA VAL A 305 -1.44 1.97 -33.06
C VAL A 305 -0.21 1.07 -32.99
N GLY A 306 0.05 0.24 -34.00
CA GLY A 306 1.17 -0.71 -34.00
C GLY A 306 2.56 -0.04 -33.93
N GLY A 307 2.66 1.22 -34.37
CA GLY A 307 3.88 2.02 -34.33
C GLY A 307 3.90 3.13 -33.25
N ASP A 308 2.83 3.28 -32.46
CA ASP A 308 2.75 4.32 -31.44
C ASP A 308 3.35 3.82 -30.12
N ALA A 309 4.46 4.45 -29.70
CA ALA A 309 5.18 4.10 -28.47
C ALA A 309 4.32 4.24 -27.19
N ASN A 310 3.20 4.97 -27.25
CA ASN A 310 2.30 5.13 -26.12
C ASN A 310 1.35 3.93 -25.94
N TRP A 311 1.21 3.06 -26.95
CA TRP A 311 0.38 1.87 -26.89
C TRP A 311 1.23 0.63 -26.64
N GLN A 312 0.85 -0.13 -25.61
CA GLN A 312 1.50 -1.38 -25.26
C GLN A 312 0.71 -2.55 -25.83
N LEU A 313 1.34 -3.37 -26.68
CA LEU A 313 0.75 -4.63 -27.11
C LEU A 313 0.72 -5.59 -25.92
N VAL A 314 -0.48 -5.91 -25.44
CA VAL A 314 -0.68 -6.76 -24.26
C VAL A 314 -0.78 -8.23 -24.66
N ILE A 315 -1.49 -8.51 -25.75
CA ILE A 315 -1.78 -9.86 -26.27
C ILE A 315 -1.80 -9.84 -27.79
N GLU A 316 -1.22 -10.88 -28.40
CA GLU A 316 -1.31 -11.19 -29.82
C GLU A 316 -1.63 -12.68 -29.98
N GLU A 317 -2.80 -12.98 -30.56
CA GLU A 317 -3.27 -14.34 -30.83
C GLU A 317 -3.78 -14.43 -32.28
N GLY A 318 -2.94 -14.94 -33.18
CA GLY A 318 -3.26 -15.00 -34.60
C GLY A 318 -3.51 -13.61 -35.19
N GLU A 319 -4.72 -13.37 -35.71
CA GLU A 319 -5.13 -12.07 -36.24
C GLU A 319 -5.65 -11.11 -35.16
N MET A 320 -5.76 -11.53 -33.90
CA MET A 320 -6.22 -10.69 -32.79
C MET A 320 -5.04 -10.02 -32.11
N LYS A 321 -5.09 -8.69 -31.99
CA LYS A 321 -4.10 -7.89 -31.26
C LYS A 321 -4.81 -6.97 -30.28
N VAL A 322 -4.37 -6.96 -29.03
CA VAL A 322 -4.96 -6.14 -27.96
C VAL A 322 -3.90 -5.21 -27.40
N TYR A 323 -4.17 -3.90 -27.48
CA TYR A 323 -3.31 -2.81 -27.07
C TYR A 323 -3.91 -2.04 -25.91
N ARG A 324 -3.08 -1.64 -24.96
CA ARG A 324 -3.47 -0.82 -23.81
C ARG A 324 -2.56 0.40 -23.71
N ARG A 325 -3.12 1.53 -23.31
CA ARG A 325 -2.34 2.69 -22.83
C ARG A 325 -2.58 2.86 -21.34
N GLU A 326 -1.52 2.95 -20.54
CA GLU A 326 -1.68 3.15 -19.10
C GLU A 326 -2.00 4.62 -18.80
N VAL A 327 -3.14 4.86 -18.15
CA VAL A 327 -3.62 6.19 -17.78
C VAL A 327 -4.25 6.11 -16.40
N GLU A 328 -3.77 6.92 -15.46
CA GLU A 328 -4.34 7.04 -14.13
C GLU A 328 -4.64 8.50 -13.82
N GLU A 329 -5.88 8.80 -13.43
CA GLU A 329 -6.30 10.13 -13.00
C GLU A 329 -6.79 10.06 -11.56
N ASN A 330 -6.17 10.82 -10.66
CA ASN A 330 -6.52 10.83 -9.23
C ASN A 330 -6.50 9.43 -8.57
N GLY A 331 -5.60 8.55 -9.02
CA GLY A 331 -5.50 7.16 -8.54
C GLY A 331 -6.60 6.23 -9.07
N ILE A 332 -7.38 6.67 -10.06
CA ILE A 332 -8.37 5.86 -10.78
C ILE A 332 -7.77 5.44 -12.11
N VAL A 333 -7.76 4.14 -12.39
CA VAL A 333 -7.30 3.58 -13.67
C VAL A 333 -8.33 3.86 -14.76
N LEU A 334 -7.88 4.49 -15.83
CA LEU A 334 -8.67 4.84 -17.02
C LEU A 334 -8.09 4.25 -18.31
N ASP A 335 -7.20 3.26 -18.18
CA ASP A 335 -6.42 2.67 -19.27
C ASP A 335 -7.26 2.45 -20.55
N PRO A 336 -7.05 3.27 -21.61
CA PRO A 336 -7.68 3.05 -22.90
C PRO A 336 -7.27 1.71 -23.48
N LEU A 337 -8.26 0.94 -23.94
CA LEU A 337 -8.06 -0.35 -24.59
C LEU A 337 -8.47 -0.24 -26.06
N LYS A 338 -7.62 -0.75 -26.94
CA LYS A 338 -7.91 -0.92 -28.36
C LYS A 338 -7.52 -2.32 -28.79
N ALA A 339 -8.41 -3.00 -29.50
CA ALA A 339 -8.14 -4.30 -30.09
C ALA A 339 -8.45 -4.28 -31.58
N THR A 340 -7.64 -4.99 -32.36
CA THR A 340 -7.89 -5.26 -33.77
C THR A 340 -8.05 -6.77 -33.96
N HIS A 341 -8.95 -7.16 -34.84
CA HIS A 341 -9.16 -8.56 -35.18
C HIS A 341 -9.65 -8.72 -36.62
N ALA A 342 -9.32 -9.82 -37.29
CA ALA A 342 -9.80 -10.14 -38.62
C ALA A 342 -10.53 -11.49 -38.60
N VAL A 343 -11.82 -11.49 -38.93
CA VAL A 343 -12.70 -12.67 -38.80
C VAL A 343 -13.24 -13.05 -40.16
N LYS A 344 -12.96 -14.26 -40.61
CA LYS A 344 -13.43 -14.80 -41.90
C LYS A 344 -14.89 -15.24 -41.82
N GLY A 345 -15.62 -15.16 -42.92
CA GLY A 345 -16.96 -15.75 -43.04
C GLY A 345 -18.11 -14.95 -42.43
N VAL A 346 -17.85 -13.73 -41.97
CA VAL A 346 -18.86 -12.82 -41.42
C VAL A 346 -18.68 -11.41 -41.99
N THR A 347 -19.77 -10.65 -42.05
CA THR A 347 -19.73 -9.23 -42.42
C THR A 347 -19.69 -8.33 -41.19
N GLY A 348 -19.30 -7.07 -41.38
CA GLY A 348 -19.38 -6.05 -40.33
C GLY A 348 -20.80 -5.76 -39.87
N HIS A 349 -21.79 -5.87 -40.76
CA HIS A 349 -23.20 -5.75 -40.41
C HIS A 349 -23.62 -6.87 -39.46
N GLU A 350 -23.30 -8.13 -39.79
CA GLU A 350 -23.61 -9.28 -38.93
C GLU A 350 -22.97 -9.12 -37.54
N VAL A 351 -21.68 -8.77 -37.49
CA VAL A 351 -20.96 -8.56 -36.22
C VAL A 351 -21.61 -7.45 -35.38
N CYS A 352 -21.89 -6.29 -35.97
CA CYS A 352 -22.53 -5.18 -35.26
C CYS A 352 -23.96 -5.52 -34.82
N HIS A 353 -24.73 -6.22 -35.66
CA HIS A 353 -26.08 -6.65 -35.33
C HIS A 353 -26.10 -7.57 -34.09
N TYR A 354 -25.27 -8.62 -34.06
CA TYR A 354 -25.19 -9.51 -32.89
C TYR A 354 -24.59 -8.84 -31.65
N PHE A 355 -23.74 -7.82 -31.82
CA PHE A 355 -23.18 -7.05 -30.71
C PHE A 355 -24.19 -6.07 -30.10
N TRP A 356 -25.06 -5.48 -30.92
CA TRP A 356 -26.09 -4.53 -30.48
C TRP A 356 -27.34 -5.24 -29.92
N ASN A 357 -27.75 -6.34 -30.55
CA ASN A 357 -28.99 -7.05 -30.22
C ASN A 357 -28.99 -7.61 -28.78
N VAL A 358 -29.92 -7.11 -27.96
CA VAL A 358 -30.05 -7.48 -26.55
C VAL A 358 -30.62 -8.88 -26.33
N ASP A 359 -31.40 -9.42 -27.27
CA ASP A 359 -32.07 -10.72 -27.14
C ASP A 359 -31.08 -11.88 -27.12
N VAL A 360 -29.90 -11.68 -27.72
CA VAL A 360 -28.83 -12.66 -27.84
C VAL A 360 -27.66 -12.39 -26.90
N ARG A 361 -27.74 -11.34 -26.06
CA ARG A 361 -26.64 -10.91 -25.18
C ARG A 361 -26.13 -12.03 -24.28
N ASN A 362 -27.06 -12.76 -23.64
CA ASN A 362 -26.75 -13.82 -22.68
C ASN A 362 -26.10 -15.07 -23.29
N ASP A 363 -26.11 -15.22 -24.62
CA ASP A 363 -25.46 -16.35 -25.29
C ASP A 363 -23.93 -16.21 -25.25
N TRP A 364 -23.42 -14.98 -25.38
CA TRP A 364 -22.00 -14.71 -25.53
C TRP A 364 -21.41 -13.88 -24.38
N GLU A 365 -22.17 -13.02 -23.71
CA GLU A 365 -21.67 -12.18 -22.63
C GLU A 365 -21.51 -12.98 -21.31
N THR A 366 -20.36 -12.84 -20.66
CA THR A 366 -20.01 -13.61 -19.45
C THR A 366 -19.75 -12.73 -18.23
N THR A 367 -19.62 -11.42 -18.40
CA THR A 367 -19.25 -10.49 -17.32
C THR A 367 -20.46 -9.82 -16.67
N ILE A 368 -21.66 -10.00 -17.21
CA ILE A 368 -22.90 -9.40 -16.71
C ILE A 368 -23.58 -10.36 -15.71
N GLU A 369 -24.07 -9.81 -14.60
CA GLU A 369 -24.93 -10.51 -13.65
C GLU A 369 -26.42 -10.28 -13.97
N ASN A 370 -26.79 -9.05 -14.30
CA ASN A 370 -28.15 -8.69 -14.69
C ASN A 370 -28.13 -7.50 -15.65
N PHE A 371 -29.06 -7.44 -16.60
CA PHE A 371 -29.29 -6.26 -17.42
C PHE A 371 -30.78 -6.08 -17.75
N ARG A 372 -31.17 -4.84 -18.04
CA ARG A 372 -32.49 -4.51 -18.58
C ARG A 372 -32.39 -3.41 -19.62
N VAL A 373 -33.29 -3.45 -20.59
CA VAL A 373 -33.59 -2.30 -21.43
C VAL A 373 -34.36 -1.27 -20.59
N VAL A 374 -33.82 -0.07 -20.47
CA VAL A 374 -34.45 1.05 -19.75
C VAL A 374 -35.42 1.78 -20.67
N GLU A 375 -34.99 2.06 -21.90
CA GLU A 375 -35.77 2.77 -22.90
C GLU A 375 -35.29 2.45 -24.30
N THR A 376 -36.21 2.21 -25.24
CA THR A 376 -35.92 2.14 -26.67
C THR A 376 -36.21 3.51 -27.29
N LEU A 377 -35.17 4.21 -27.72
CA LEU A 377 -35.26 5.57 -28.28
C LEU A 377 -35.67 5.54 -29.75
N ALA A 378 -35.09 4.59 -30.49
CA ALA A 378 -35.34 4.34 -31.91
C ALA A 378 -35.06 2.86 -32.21
N GLU A 379 -35.35 2.42 -33.43
CA GLU A 379 -35.08 1.04 -33.88
C GLU A 379 -33.59 0.68 -33.85
N ASN A 380 -32.70 1.67 -33.84
CA ASN A 380 -31.25 1.52 -33.84
C ASN A 380 -30.58 2.10 -32.57
N ALA A 381 -31.34 2.53 -31.56
CA ALA A 381 -30.83 3.20 -30.37
C ALA A 381 -31.62 2.82 -29.12
N THR A 382 -30.95 2.26 -28.12
CA THR A 382 -31.57 1.79 -26.87
C THR A 382 -30.71 2.12 -25.67
N ILE A 383 -31.33 2.53 -24.55
CA ILE A 383 -30.68 2.74 -23.26
C ILE A 383 -30.75 1.46 -22.45
N ILE A 384 -29.61 1.01 -21.94
CA ILE A 384 -29.44 -0.24 -21.22
C ILE A 384 -28.84 0.06 -19.85
N TYR A 385 -29.41 -0.56 -18.83
CA TYR A 385 -28.83 -0.65 -17.49
C TYR A 385 -28.30 -2.06 -17.28
N GLN A 386 -27.07 -2.20 -16.81
CA GLN A 386 -26.49 -3.50 -16.48
C GLN A 386 -25.62 -3.46 -15.23
N ILE A 387 -25.55 -4.61 -14.56
CA ILE A 387 -24.71 -4.86 -13.40
C ILE A 387 -23.66 -5.89 -13.80
N HIS A 388 -22.38 -5.55 -13.61
CA HIS A 388 -21.29 -6.47 -13.84
C HIS A 388 -21.07 -7.40 -12.65
N LYS A 389 -20.62 -8.62 -12.91
CA LYS A 389 -20.11 -9.52 -11.87
C LYS A 389 -19.04 -8.81 -11.06
N ARG A 390 -19.05 -9.05 -9.75
CA ARG A 390 -18.16 -8.39 -8.79
C ARG A 390 -16.71 -8.82 -9.03
N VAL A 391 -15.82 -7.83 -9.19
CA VAL A 391 -14.36 -8.02 -9.23
C VAL A 391 -13.80 -7.73 -7.84
N TRP A 392 -13.58 -8.78 -7.05
CA TRP A 392 -12.99 -8.67 -5.71
C TRP A 392 -11.58 -8.06 -5.79
N PRO A 393 -11.19 -7.13 -4.89
CA PRO A 393 -11.87 -6.67 -3.66
C PRO A 393 -12.76 -5.44 -3.87
N ALA A 394 -12.97 -5.03 -5.11
CA ALA A 394 -13.61 -3.76 -5.39
C ALA A 394 -15.15 -3.93 -5.37
N SER A 395 -15.89 -2.89 -4.94
CA SER A 395 -17.36 -2.95 -4.90
C SER A 395 -17.96 -3.25 -6.29
N GLN A 396 -19.19 -3.76 -6.34
CA GLN A 396 -19.80 -4.10 -7.63
C GLN A 396 -20.04 -2.86 -8.50
N ARG A 397 -19.93 -3.01 -9.82
CA ARG A 397 -20.15 -1.92 -10.79
C ARG A 397 -21.46 -2.08 -11.52
N ASP A 398 -22.21 -0.99 -11.61
CA ASP A 398 -23.30 -0.85 -12.58
C ASP A 398 -22.91 0.14 -13.68
N VAL A 399 -23.54 0.00 -14.85
CA VAL A 399 -23.37 0.90 -15.99
C VAL A 399 -24.74 1.19 -16.59
N LEU A 400 -24.98 2.46 -16.86
CA LEU A 400 -26.12 2.96 -17.63
C LEU A 400 -25.58 3.60 -18.89
N TYR A 401 -25.99 3.12 -20.06
CA TYR A 401 -25.43 3.56 -21.35
C TYR A 401 -26.45 3.51 -22.47
N LEU A 402 -26.25 4.37 -23.46
CA LEU A 402 -26.95 4.34 -24.74
C LEU A 402 -26.14 3.45 -25.69
N SER A 403 -26.81 2.47 -26.30
CA SER A 403 -26.28 1.60 -27.34
C SER A 403 -26.91 1.94 -28.69
N ALA A 404 -26.11 2.45 -29.62
CA ALA A 404 -26.54 2.86 -30.95
C ALA A 404 -25.78 2.10 -32.04
N ILE A 405 -26.49 1.54 -33.02
CA ILE A 405 -25.92 0.93 -34.22
C ILE A 405 -26.07 1.88 -35.42
N ARG A 406 -25.00 2.08 -36.19
CA ARG A 406 -24.99 2.94 -37.38
C ARG A 406 -24.23 2.29 -38.53
N LYS A 407 -24.67 2.59 -39.74
CA LYS A 407 -23.93 2.33 -40.98
C LYS A 407 -23.38 3.65 -41.49
N ILE A 408 -22.06 3.71 -41.67
CA ILE A 408 -21.36 4.85 -42.26
C ILE A 408 -20.99 4.47 -43.68
N ALA A 409 -21.58 5.17 -44.64
CA ALA A 409 -21.26 5.02 -46.04
C ALA A 409 -19.82 5.44 -46.30
N ALA A 410 -19.13 4.71 -47.19
CA ALA A 410 -17.81 5.10 -47.63
C ALA A 410 -17.82 6.50 -48.26
N THR A 411 -16.80 7.31 -47.95
CA THR A 411 -16.64 8.64 -48.55
C THR A 411 -16.11 8.58 -49.97
N ASN A 412 -15.40 7.49 -50.32
CA ASN A 412 -14.83 7.22 -51.63
C ASN A 412 -15.09 5.76 -52.04
N GLU A 413 -15.11 5.46 -53.35
CA GLU A 413 -15.32 4.10 -53.88
C GLU A 413 -14.26 3.07 -53.45
N ASN A 414 -13.10 3.53 -52.99
CA ASN A 414 -12.00 2.67 -52.55
C ASN A 414 -12.12 2.22 -51.08
N ASP A 415 -12.96 2.89 -50.29
CA ASP A 415 -13.10 2.62 -48.87
C ASP A 415 -14.32 1.71 -48.64
N PRO A 416 -14.26 0.72 -47.73
CA PRO A 416 -15.41 -0.11 -47.42
C PRO A 416 -16.42 0.65 -46.55
N ASP A 417 -17.71 0.36 -46.74
CA ASP A 417 -18.75 0.74 -45.78
C ASP A 417 -18.37 0.26 -44.37
N THR A 418 -18.60 1.12 -43.39
CA THR A 418 -18.25 0.83 -41.99
C THR A 418 -19.51 0.70 -41.15
N TRP A 419 -19.63 -0.41 -40.44
CA TRP A 419 -20.65 -0.59 -39.41
C TRP A 419 -20.06 -0.28 -38.05
N ILE A 420 -20.81 0.43 -37.21
CA ILE A 420 -20.37 0.80 -35.87
C ILE A 420 -21.49 0.61 -34.86
N VAL A 421 -21.14 0.07 -33.70
CA VAL A 421 -21.98 0.11 -32.48
C VAL A 421 -21.26 0.94 -31.43
N CYS A 422 -21.87 2.02 -30.98
CA CYS A 422 -21.37 2.87 -29.92
C CYS A 422 -22.17 2.66 -28.64
N ASN A 423 -21.46 2.33 -27.56
CA ASN A 423 -22.01 2.18 -26.21
C ASN A 423 -21.36 3.24 -25.31
N PHE A 424 -22.08 4.31 -24.98
CA PHE A 424 -21.55 5.38 -24.14
C PHE A 424 -22.51 5.73 -23.00
N SER A 425 -21.95 6.06 -21.84
CA SER A 425 -22.74 6.34 -20.65
C SER A 425 -23.59 7.60 -20.79
N VAL A 426 -24.86 7.48 -20.37
CA VAL A 426 -25.85 8.57 -20.32
C VAL A 426 -26.55 8.55 -18.97
N ASP A 427 -27.12 9.70 -18.59
CA ASP A 427 -27.96 9.80 -17.40
C ASP A 427 -29.44 9.54 -17.77
N HIS A 428 -30.20 8.96 -16.83
CA HIS A 428 -31.63 8.66 -17.00
C HIS A 428 -32.37 8.81 -15.67
N GLU A 429 -33.54 9.46 -15.67
CA GLU A 429 -34.28 9.79 -14.46
C GLU A 429 -34.76 8.55 -13.69
N SER A 430 -35.12 7.47 -14.40
CA SER A 430 -35.56 6.21 -13.78
C SER A 430 -34.45 5.43 -13.06
N ASP A 431 -33.18 5.75 -13.32
CA ASP A 431 -32.03 4.97 -12.87
C ASP A 431 -30.92 5.84 -12.25
N PRO A 432 -31.26 6.61 -11.19
CA PRO A 432 -30.27 7.39 -10.47
C PRO A 432 -29.24 6.47 -9.81
N VAL A 433 -28.07 7.04 -9.46
CA VAL A 433 -26.99 6.27 -8.84
C VAL A 433 -27.49 5.54 -7.59
N ASN A 434 -27.47 4.21 -7.64
CA ASN A 434 -27.94 3.35 -6.57
C ASN A 434 -26.88 3.24 -5.45
N LYS A 435 -27.30 2.98 -4.21
CA LYS A 435 -26.38 2.78 -3.07
C LYS A 435 -25.68 1.40 -3.09
N GLY A 436 -26.18 0.44 -3.86
CA GLY A 436 -25.67 -0.94 -3.88
C GLY A 436 -24.52 -1.22 -4.86
N CYS A 437 -24.26 -0.32 -5.80
CA CYS A 437 -23.19 -0.47 -6.80
C CYS A 437 -22.52 0.89 -7.07
N ILE A 438 -21.26 0.87 -7.50
CA ILE A 438 -20.56 2.05 -7.97
C ILE A 438 -20.84 2.22 -9.47
N ARG A 439 -21.32 3.40 -9.88
CA ARG A 439 -21.61 3.73 -11.28
C ARG A 439 -20.33 3.91 -12.07
N ALA A 440 -19.99 2.96 -12.93
CA ALA A 440 -18.94 3.12 -13.92
C ALA A 440 -19.46 3.91 -15.14
N LYS A 441 -18.54 4.59 -15.83
CA LYS A 441 -18.80 5.27 -17.10
C LYS A 441 -18.02 4.59 -18.21
N ILE A 442 -18.68 4.36 -19.34
CA ILE A 442 -18.07 3.72 -20.50
C ILE A 442 -18.17 4.60 -21.73
N ASN A 443 -17.21 4.44 -22.63
CA ASN A 443 -17.29 4.82 -24.01
C ASN A 443 -16.62 3.74 -24.85
N ILE A 444 -17.43 2.89 -25.46
CA ILE A 444 -17.03 1.67 -26.17
C ILE A 444 -17.54 1.76 -27.61
N ALA A 445 -16.71 1.35 -28.57
CA ALA A 445 -17.15 1.16 -29.95
C ALA A 445 -16.67 -0.17 -30.52
N MET A 446 -17.59 -0.86 -31.19
CA MET A 446 -17.31 -1.97 -32.10
C MET A 446 -17.41 -1.43 -33.52
N ILE A 447 -16.28 -1.32 -34.22
CA ILE A 447 -16.19 -0.76 -35.57
C ILE A 447 -15.79 -1.88 -36.52
N CYS A 448 -16.55 -2.08 -37.59
CA CYS A 448 -16.38 -3.22 -38.48
C CYS A 448 -16.38 -2.79 -39.95
N GLN A 449 -15.38 -3.25 -40.70
CA GLN A 449 -15.24 -3.05 -42.14
C GLN A 449 -15.22 -4.39 -42.84
N THR A 450 -16.13 -4.60 -43.80
CA THR A 450 -16.21 -5.83 -44.57
C THR A 450 -15.32 -5.72 -45.80
N LEU A 451 -14.35 -6.63 -45.92
CA LEU A 451 -13.57 -6.82 -47.13
C LEU A 451 -14.10 -8.04 -47.89
N VAL A 452 -14.41 -7.84 -49.15
CA VAL A 452 -14.89 -8.89 -50.05
C VAL A 452 -13.83 -9.13 -51.11
N SER A 453 -13.34 -10.37 -51.22
CA SER A 453 -12.54 -10.80 -52.36
C SER A 453 -13.47 -11.24 -53.48
N PRO A 454 -13.56 -10.52 -54.62
CA PRO A 454 -14.47 -10.89 -55.70
C PRO A 454 -14.18 -12.33 -56.17
N PRO A 455 -15.21 -13.19 -56.28
CA PRO A 455 -15.01 -14.57 -56.75
C PRO A 455 -14.61 -14.58 -58.24
N GLU A 456 -13.94 -15.65 -58.68
CA GLU A 456 -13.57 -15.80 -60.09
C GLU A 456 -14.82 -16.02 -60.97
N GLY A 457 -15.01 -15.15 -61.96
CA GLY A 457 -16.14 -15.21 -62.89
C GLY A 457 -17.42 -14.60 -62.32
N ASN A 458 -18.58 -15.11 -62.76
CA ASN A 458 -19.91 -14.58 -62.39
C ASN A 458 -20.55 -15.40 -61.24
N GLN A 459 -19.74 -15.85 -60.28
CA GLN A 459 -20.21 -16.62 -59.12
C GLN A 459 -20.72 -15.68 -58.02
N GLU A 460 -21.68 -16.16 -57.22
CA GLU A 460 -22.15 -15.42 -56.04
C GLU A 460 -21.05 -15.37 -54.96
N ILE A 461 -21.03 -14.28 -54.19
CA ILE A 461 -20.09 -14.11 -53.08
C ILE A 461 -20.41 -15.16 -52.00
N SER A 462 -19.43 -16.01 -51.69
CA SER A 462 -19.54 -16.98 -50.60
C SER A 462 -18.96 -16.44 -49.29
N ARG A 463 -19.22 -17.12 -48.17
CA ARG A 463 -18.60 -16.78 -46.88
C ARG A 463 -17.08 -16.97 -46.89
N ASP A 464 -16.52 -17.78 -47.79
CA ASP A 464 -15.07 -17.94 -47.91
C ASP A 464 -14.40 -16.70 -48.53
N ASN A 465 -15.19 -15.85 -49.20
CA ASN A 465 -14.74 -14.63 -49.86
C ASN A 465 -14.83 -13.38 -48.97
N ILE A 466 -15.34 -13.50 -47.74
CA ILE A 466 -15.58 -12.34 -46.85
C ILE A 466 -14.66 -12.36 -45.63
N LEU A 467 -14.11 -11.19 -45.30
CA LEU A 467 -13.30 -10.94 -44.13
C LEU A 467 -13.79 -9.67 -43.43
N CYS A 468 -14.23 -9.78 -42.18
CA CYS A 468 -14.56 -8.63 -41.35
C CYS A 468 -13.32 -8.17 -40.56
N LYS A 469 -12.87 -6.95 -40.83
CA LYS A 469 -11.89 -6.26 -39.98
C LYS A 469 -12.62 -5.56 -38.84
N ILE A 470 -12.26 -5.91 -37.62
CA ILE A 470 -12.83 -5.40 -36.38
C ILE A 470 -11.81 -4.47 -35.71
N THR A 471 -12.25 -3.28 -35.33
CA THR A 471 -11.59 -2.42 -34.36
C THR A 471 -12.51 -2.23 -33.18
N TYR A 472 -12.11 -2.77 -32.04
CA TYR A 472 -12.83 -2.64 -30.77
C TYR A 472 -12.08 -1.66 -29.87
N VAL A 473 -12.76 -0.63 -29.37
CA VAL A 473 -12.19 0.32 -28.41
C VAL A 473 -13.04 0.37 -27.15
N ALA A 474 -12.39 0.42 -26.00
CA ALA A 474 -13.07 0.53 -24.72
C ALA A 474 -12.34 1.51 -23.80
N ASN A 475 -13.01 2.62 -23.50
CA ASN A 475 -12.61 3.57 -22.47
C ASN A 475 -13.56 3.39 -21.28
N VAL A 476 -13.04 2.87 -20.17
CA VAL A 476 -13.85 2.55 -19.00
C VAL A 476 -13.32 3.35 -17.81
N ASN A 477 -14.18 4.18 -17.24
CA ASN A 477 -13.97 4.79 -15.95
C ASN A 477 -14.72 3.96 -14.89
N PRO A 478 -14.02 3.32 -13.93
CA PRO A 478 -14.66 2.45 -12.94
C PRO A 478 -15.52 3.21 -11.90
N GLY A 479 -15.58 4.54 -11.97
CA GLY A 479 -16.45 5.41 -11.17
C GLY A 479 -16.00 5.64 -9.73
N GLY A 480 -15.03 4.86 -9.27
CA GLY A 480 -14.51 4.90 -7.90
C GLY A 480 -13.32 3.95 -7.76
N TRP A 481 -12.85 3.82 -6.52
CA TRP A 481 -11.62 3.09 -6.21
C TRP A 481 -11.69 1.62 -6.64
N ALA A 482 -10.64 1.17 -7.33
CA ALA A 482 -10.34 -0.23 -7.62
C ALA A 482 -8.82 -0.40 -7.73
N PRO A 483 -8.24 -1.51 -7.24
CA PRO A 483 -6.80 -1.74 -7.36
C PRO A 483 -6.36 -1.80 -8.81
N ALA A 484 -5.35 -1.01 -9.18
CA ALA A 484 -4.88 -0.91 -10.56
C ALA A 484 -4.38 -2.24 -11.12
N THR A 485 -3.64 -2.99 -10.30
CA THR A 485 -3.13 -4.32 -10.65
C THR A 485 -4.25 -5.31 -10.95
N VAL A 486 -5.31 -5.33 -10.13
CA VAL A 486 -6.49 -6.18 -10.33
C VAL A 486 -7.23 -5.81 -11.60
N LEU A 487 -7.53 -4.52 -11.81
CA LEU A 487 -8.20 -4.07 -13.03
C LEU A 487 -7.40 -4.42 -14.28
N ARG A 488 -6.08 -4.21 -14.26
CA ARG A 488 -5.19 -4.53 -15.38
C ARG A 488 -5.12 -6.04 -15.65
N ALA A 489 -5.09 -6.87 -14.61
CA ALA A 489 -5.11 -8.32 -14.76
C ALA A 489 -6.43 -8.83 -15.34
N VAL A 490 -7.56 -8.33 -14.82
CA VAL A 490 -8.90 -8.66 -15.31
C VAL A 490 -9.05 -8.21 -16.76
N ALA A 491 -8.70 -6.96 -17.10
CA ALA A 491 -8.77 -6.45 -18.47
C ALA A 491 -7.91 -7.27 -19.43
N LYS A 492 -6.68 -7.62 -19.01
CA LYS A 492 -5.76 -8.45 -19.81
C LYS A 492 -6.37 -9.82 -20.14
N ARG A 493 -7.17 -10.41 -19.26
CA ARG A 493 -7.81 -11.71 -19.53
C ARG A 493 -9.17 -11.60 -20.22
N GLU A 494 -10.05 -10.72 -19.73
CA GLU A 494 -11.45 -10.69 -20.15
C GLU A 494 -11.65 -10.14 -21.57
N TYR A 495 -10.88 -9.13 -22.01
CA TYR A 495 -11.07 -8.56 -23.36
C TYR A 495 -10.75 -9.55 -24.50
N PRO A 496 -9.60 -10.25 -24.52
CA PRO A 496 -9.34 -11.28 -25.51
C PRO A 496 -10.34 -12.44 -25.43
N LYS A 497 -10.72 -12.86 -24.21
CA LYS A 497 -11.72 -13.91 -23.99
C LYS A 497 -13.06 -13.51 -24.58
N PHE A 498 -13.51 -12.27 -24.35
CA PHE A 498 -14.71 -11.69 -24.96
C PHE A 498 -14.62 -11.70 -26.48
N LEU A 499 -13.57 -11.10 -27.06
CA LEU A 499 -13.46 -10.95 -28.51
C LEU A 499 -13.50 -12.31 -29.20
N LYS A 500 -12.70 -13.27 -28.73
CA LYS A 500 -12.64 -14.63 -29.26
C LYS A 500 -13.99 -15.35 -29.17
N ARG A 501 -14.63 -15.30 -28.00
CA ARG A 501 -15.92 -15.93 -27.76
C ARG A 501 -17.01 -15.31 -28.63
N PHE A 502 -17.07 -13.99 -28.68
CA PHE A 502 -18.08 -13.25 -29.41
C PHE A 502 -17.94 -13.45 -30.92
N THR A 503 -16.74 -13.35 -31.48
CA THR A 503 -16.55 -13.54 -32.93
C THR A 503 -16.82 -14.99 -33.35
N SER A 504 -16.42 -15.98 -32.55
CA SER A 504 -16.77 -17.39 -32.78
C SER A 504 -18.29 -17.61 -32.74
N TYR A 505 -18.97 -17.00 -31.76
CA TYR A 505 -20.43 -17.04 -31.66
C TYR A 505 -21.12 -16.47 -32.91
N VAL A 506 -20.63 -15.34 -33.46
CA VAL A 506 -21.20 -14.77 -34.69
C VAL A 506 -20.98 -15.73 -35.87
N GLN A 507 -19.78 -16.30 -36.03
CA GLN A 507 -19.51 -17.28 -37.08
C GLN A 507 -20.44 -18.50 -37.00
N GLU A 508 -20.64 -19.04 -35.80
CA GLU A 508 -21.54 -20.17 -35.58
C GLU A 508 -22.99 -19.83 -35.92
N LYS A 509 -23.46 -18.62 -35.56
CA LYS A 509 -24.85 -18.21 -35.77
C LYS A 509 -25.13 -17.80 -37.22
N THR A 510 -24.13 -17.44 -38.01
CA THR A 510 -24.30 -17.05 -39.42
C THR A 510 -23.95 -18.18 -40.39
N ALA A 511 -23.25 -19.23 -39.94
CA ALA A 511 -22.97 -20.42 -40.74
C ALA A 511 -24.25 -20.99 -41.38
N GLY A 512 -24.20 -21.21 -42.71
CA GLY A 512 -25.32 -21.74 -43.48
C GLY A 512 -26.50 -20.78 -43.68
N LYS A 513 -26.43 -19.54 -43.20
CA LYS A 513 -27.46 -18.51 -43.43
C LYS A 513 -27.06 -17.57 -44.58
N PRO A 514 -28.04 -16.95 -45.28
CA PRO A 514 -27.77 -15.90 -46.26
C PRO A 514 -26.90 -14.79 -45.68
N ILE A 515 -26.00 -14.23 -46.50
CA ILE A 515 -25.08 -13.17 -46.08
C ILE A 515 -25.85 -11.85 -45.96
N LEU A 516 -25.70 -11.18 -44.82
CA LEU A 516 -26.25 -9.86 -44.59
C LEU A 516 -25.13 -8.81 -44.75
N PHE A 517 -25.15 -8.00 -45.81
CA PHE A 517 -24.11 -6.99 -46.10
C PHE A 517 -24.29 -5.68 -45.35
#